data_AF-A0A524DZ62-F1
#
_entry.id   AF-A0A524DZ62-F1
#
_cell.length_a   1.000
_cell.length_b   1.000
_cell.length_c   1.000
_cell.angle_alpha   90.00
_cell.angle_beta   90.00
_cell.angle_gamma   90.00
#
_symmetry.space_group_name_H-M   'P 1'
#
loop_
_entity.id
_entity.type
_entity.pdbx_description
1 polymer ?
#
loop_
_entity_poly.entity_id
_entity_poly.type
_entity_poly.pdbx_seq_one_letter_code
_entity_poly.pdbx_strand_id
1 'polypeptide(L)'
;MKYQQKFRKVNKREKEIIYNSVQKISQRIIPFLNELNHEFYISFQDSRIKRVYPSIFLAPHDLSKNFNFDKSKINFISIGLYFGFMKKNQLYLSLEAADLLHENNVLRESNYLLVNHKGEKAILYGNNIIKSHLVKITKSLKKNEFLLILNQEEELISIALSVINGDSIGNLGPKTVIAKTLNDKGSYLRVEQ
;
A
#
# COMPACT_ATOMS: atom_id res chain seq x y z
N MET A 1 -16.04 23.15 -21.78
CA MET A 1 -16.12 21.81 -21.18
C MET A 1 -15.88 21.94 -19.67
N LYS A 2 -16.91 21.70 -18.84
CA LYS A 2 -16.82 21.82 -17.38
C LYS A 2 -15.95 20.68 -16.82
N TYR A 3 -14.88 21.02 -16.11
CA TYR A 3 -14.08 20.08 -15.33
C TYR A 3 -14.98 19.41 -14.28
N GLN A 4 -15.39 18.16 -14.55
CA GLN A 4 -16.13 17.35 -13.59
C GLN A 4 -15.22 17.00 -12.40
N GLN A 5 -15.81 16.97 -11.20
CA GLN A 5 -15.15 16.87 -9.90
C GLN A 5 -13.93 15.93 -9.88
N LYS A 6 -12.76 16.52 -9.64
CA LYS A 6 -11.49 15.79 -9.46
C LYS A 6 -11.40 15.08 -8.11
N PHE A 7 -12.20 15.48 -7.12
CA PHE A 7 -12.15 14.94 -5.77
C PHE A 7 -13.56 14.72 -5.22
N ARG A 8 -13.87 13.51 -4.71
CA ARG A 8 -15.17 13.19 -4.10
C ARG A 8 -15.10 11.97 -3.19
N LYS A 9 -16.16 11.73 -2.42
CA LYS A 9 -16.37 10.46 -1.71
C LYS A 9 -16.48 9.29 -2.70
N VAL A 10 -15.97 8.11 -2.33
CA VAL A 10 -16.14 6.91 -3.15
C VAL A 10 -17.61 6.50 -3.21
N ASN A 11 -18.05 5.99 -4.35
CA ASN A 11 -19.39 5.44 -4.50
C ASN A 11 -19.46 3.98 -4.01
N LYS A 12 -20.66 3.39 -4.01
CA LYS A 12 -20.88 2.01 -3.54
C LYS A 12 -20.02 0.98 -4.28
N ARG A 13 -19.96 1.07 -5.62
CA ARG A 13 -19.18 0.14 -6.46
C ARG A 13 -17.67 0.27 -6.21
N GLU A 14 -17.16 1.48 -6.05
CA GLU A 14 -15.76 1.74 -5.71
C GLU A 14 -15.42 1.21 -4.32
N LYS A 15 -16.33 1.37 -3.34
CA LYS A 15 -16.18 0.79 -2.01
C LYS A 15 -16.12 -0.74 -2.06
N GLU A 16 -16.98 -1.38 -2.86
CA GLU A 16 -16.93 -2.83 -3.09
C GLU A 16 -15.60 -3.26 -3.72
N ILE A 17 -15.07 -2.51 -4.69
CA ILE A 17 -13.74 -2.78 -5.28
C ILE A 17 -12.63 -2.70 -4.22
N ILE A 18 -12.66 -1.67 -3.39
CA ILE A 18 -11.71 -1.50 -2.28
C ILE A 18 -11.77 -2.70 -1.35
N TYR A 19 -12.97 -3.07 -0.88
CA TYR A 19 -13.20 -4.14 0.08
C TYR A 19 -12.75 -5.49 -0.49
N ASN A 20 -13.17 -5.82 -1.73
CA ASN A 20 -12.78 -7.05 -2.42
C ASN A 20 -11.26 -7.15 -2.66
N SER A 21 -10.56 -6.01 -2.78
CA SER A 21 -9.11 -5.99 -2.97
C SER A 21 -8.37 -6.23 -1.66
N VAL A 22 -8.75 -5.53 -0.58
CA VAL A 22 -8.09 -5.69 0.73
C VAL A 22 -8.39 -7.03 1.37
N GLN A 23 -9.58 -7.59 1.15
CA GLN A 23 -9.95 -8.92 1.67
C GLN A 23 -9.04 -10.05 1.16
N LYS A 24 -8.44 -9.88 -0.03
CA LYS A 24 -7.44 -10.81 -0.58
C LYS A 24 -6.10 -10.76 0.17
N ILE A 25 -5.82 -9.66 0.87
CA ILE A 25 -4.60 -9.47 1.67
C ILE A 25 -4.82 -10.03 3.07
N SER A 26 -5.93 -9.64 3.71
CA SER A 26 -6.32 -10.16 5.03
C SER A 26 -7.83 -9.97 5.25
N GLN A 27 -8.47 -10.98 5.82
CA GLN A 27 -9.90 -10.94 6.18
C GLN A 27 -10.18 -9.94 7.32
N ARG A 28 -9.16 -9.56 8.10
CA ARG A 28 -9.28 -8.67 9.26
C ARG A 28 -9.35 -7.20 8.88
N ILE A 29 -8.99 -6.84 7.64
CA ILE A 29 -8.96 -5.44 7.19
C ILE A 29 -10.36 -4.83 7.15
N ILE A 30 -11.37 -5.55 6.66
CA ILE A 30 -12.73 -5.01 6.55
C ILE A 30 -13.33 -4.71 7.94
N PRO A 31 -13.31 -5.64 8.92
CA PRO A 31 -13.75 -5.34 10.29
C PRO A 31 -13.08 -4.09 10.87
N PHE A 32 -11.75 -4.01 10.78
CA PHE A 32 -10.99 -2.85 11.25
C PHE A 32 -11.44 -1.55 10.58
N LEU A 33 -11.56 -1.53 9.25
CA LEU A 33 -12.00 -0.34 8.51
C LEU A 33 -13.44 0.08 8.85
N ASN A 34 -14.31 -0.85 9.23
CA ASN A 34 -15.68 -0.55 9.63
C ASN A 34 -15.77 -0.02 11.07
N GLU A 35 -14.84 -0.40 11.94
CA GLU A 35 -14.70 0.14 13.30
C GLU A 35 -14.12 1.56 13.28
N LEU A 36 -13.29 1.88 12.28
CA LEU A 36 -12.81 3.23 12.06
C LEU A 36 -13.97 4.17 11.66
N ASN A 37 -14.11 5.28 12.38
CA ASN A 37 -15.01 6.38 11.99
C ASN A 37 -14.44 7.21 10.81
N HIS A 38 -14.17 6.54 9.70
CA HIS A 38 -13.50 7.08 8.52
C HIS A 38 -14.27 6.78 7.24
N GLU A 39 -14.01 7.59 6.21
CA GLU A 39 -14.61 7.47 4.90
C GLU A 39 -13.56 7.48 3.80
N PHE A 40 -13.86 6.76 2.72
CA PHE A 40 -13.01 6.73 1.54
C PHE A 40 -13.33 7.88 0.59
N TYR A 41 -12.30 8.55 0.12
CA TYR A 41 -12.34 9.57 -0.92
C TYR A 41 -11.50 9.14 -2.12
N ILE A 42 -11.85 9.65 -3.29
CA ILE A 42 -11.18 9.39 -4.55
C ILE A 42 -10.77 10.71 -5.20
N SER A 43 -9.52 10.75 -5.68
CA SER A 43 -8.95 11.86 -6.43
C SER A 43 -8.51 11.40 -7.81
N PHE A 44 -8.86 12.18 -8.84
CA PHE A 44 -8.47 11.99 -10.22
C PHE A 44 -7.48 13.09 -10.59
N GLN A 45 -6.20 12.76 -10.71
CA GLN A 45 -5.25 13.72 -11.26
C GLN A 45 -5.35 13.74 -12.78
N ASP A 46 -5.41 14.94 -13.31
CA ASP A 46 -5.56 15.22 -14.73
C ASP A 46 -4.16 15.44 -15.30
N SER A 47 -3.55 14.40 -15.89
CA SER A 47 -2.27 14.54 -16.57
C SER A 47 -2.38 14.08 -18.01
N ARG A 48 -1.99 14.96 -18.93
CA ARG A 48 -1.97 14.68 -20.38
C ARG A 48 -0.81 13.77 -20.80
N ILE A 49 0.11 13.42 -19.88
CA ILE A 49 1.43 12.86 -20.21
C ILE A 49 1.74 11.54 -19.48
N LYS A 50 1.10 11.22 -18.34
CA LYS A 50 1.29 9.95 -17.60
C LYS A 50 -0.03 9.25 -17.34
N ARG A 51 -0.04 7.91 -17.33
CA ARG A 51 -1.18 7.10 -16.86
C ARG A 51 -1.36 7.35 -15.36
N VAL A 52 -2.21 8.30 -15.00
CA VAL A 52 -2.57 8.55 -13.60
C VAL A 52 -3.74 7.64 -13.24
N TYR A 53 -3.54 6.83 -12.21
CA TYR A 53 -4.60 6.02 -11.62
C TYR A 53 -5.32 6.83 -10.53
N PRO A 54 -6.64 6.66 -10.33
CA PRO A 54 -7.35 7.33 -9.26
C PRO A 54 -6.77 6.98 -7.90
N SER A 55 -6.43 7.99 -7.11
CA SER A 55 -5.92 7.85 -5.75
C SER A 55 -7.08 7.69 -4.78
N ILE A 56 -6.94 6.77 -3.84
CA ILE A 56 -7.88 6.54 -2.75
C ILE A 56 -7.29 7.08 -1.46
N PHE A 57 -8.12 7.76 -0.70
CA PHE A 57 -7.77 8.36 0.58
C PHE A 57 -8.73 7.88 1.66
N LEU A 58 -8.24 7.70 2.87
CA LEU A 58 -9.03 7.40 4.06
C LEU A 58 -8.98 8.61 4.99
N ALA A 59 -10.13 9.22 5.28
CA ALA A 59 -10.22 10.41 6.11
C ALA A 59 -11.26 10.27 7.22
N PRO A 60 -11.02 10.86 8.40
CA PRO A 60 -12.01 10.93 9.48
C PRO A 60 -13.33 11.50 8.99
N HIS A 61 -14.43 10.94 9.47
CA HIS A 61 -15.77 11.38 9.08
C HIS A 61 -16.03 12.87 9.41
N ASP A 62 -15.49 13.38 10.51
CA ASP A 62 -15.75 14.78 10.92
C ASP A 62 -14.98 15.80 10.09
N LEU A 63 -13.87 15.39 9.47
CA LEU A 63 -13.14 16.20 8.50
C LEU A 63 -14.02 16.53 7.29
N SER A 64 -14.94 15.62 6.92
CA SER A 64 -15.80 15.86 5.76
C SER A 64 -16.99 16.77 6.04
N LYS A 65 -17.46 16.79 7.28
CA LYS A 65 -18.56 17.66 7.74
C LYS A 65 -18.11 19.12 7.89
N ASN A 66 -16.90 19.33 8.42
CA ASN A 66 -16.40 20.66 8.76
C ASN A 66 -15.78 21.39 7.57
N PHE A 67 -15.28 20.65 6.58
CA PHE A 67 -14.89 21.23 5.30
C PHE A 67 -16.14 21.40 4.44
N ASN A 68 -16.62 22.64 4.32
CA ASN A 68 -17.46 23.04 3.19
C ASN A 68 -16.61 22.85 1.93
N PHE A 69 -16.64 21.64 1.35
CA PHE A 69 -16.14 21.35 0.01
C PHE A 69 -17.00 22.12 -0.99
N ASP A 70 -16.87 23.44 -0.97
CA ASP A 70 -17.44 24.30 -1.99
C ASP A 70 -16.69 23.95 -3.28
N LYS A 71 -17.27 22.99 -4.00
CA LYS A 71 -16.78 22.28 -5.18
C LYS A 71 -16.35 23.19 -6.33
N SER A 72 -16.57 24.50 -6.18
CA SER A 72 -16.34 25.55 -7.16
C SER A 72 -15.02 26.30 -6.99
N LYS A 73 -14.34 26.24 -5.83
CA LYS A 73 -13.18 27.11 -5.54
C LYS A 73 -11.88 26.41 -5.11
N ILE A 74 -11.94 25.18 -4.57
CA ILE A 74 -10.74 24.50 -4.05
C ILE A 74 -10.55 23.14 -4.74
N ASN A 75 -9.41 22.97 -5.39
CA ASN A 75 -9.01 21.71 -6.03
C ASN A 75 -8.17 20.89 -5.05
N PHE A 76 -8.82 20.04 -4.25
CA PHE A 76 -8.14 19.17 -3.31
C PHE A 76 -7.27 18.15 -4.03
N ILE A 77 -5.99 18.08 -3.65
CA ILE A 77 -5.04 17.09 -4.17
C ILE A 77 -5.08 15.81 -3.33
N SER A 78 -5.16 15.95 -2.00
CA SER A 78 -5.16 14.88 -1.01
C SER A 78 -6.03 15.23 0.21
N ILE A 79 -6.40 14.21 0.99
CA ILE A 79 -7.02 14.34 2.32
C ILE A 79 -6.65 13.12 3.16
N GLY A 80 -6.47 13.29 4.48
CA GLY A 80 -6.23 12.16 5.38
C GLY A 80 -5.06 11.28 4.94
N LEU A 81 -5.24 9.96 5.08
CA LEU A 81 -4.23 8.96 4.72
C LEU A 81 -4.36 8.58 3.24
N TYR A 82 -3.26 8.65 2.48
CA TYR A 82 -3.21 8.04 1.16
C TYR A 82 -3.33 6.52 1.29
N PHE A 83 -4.47 5.95 0.89
CA PHE A 83 -4.78 4.54 1.10
C PHE A 83 -4.25 3.64 -0.04
N GLY A 84 -4.00 4.23 -1.21
CA GLY A 84 -3.56 3.51 -2.40
C GLY A 84 -4.14 4.09 -3.67
N PHE A 85 -4.08 3.32 -4.76
CA PHE A 85 -4.66 3.72 -6.04
C PHE A 85 -5.47 2.60 -6.67
N MET A 86 -6.49 2.96 -7.43
CA MET A 86 -7.31 2.00 -8.16
C MET A 86 -6.82 1.81 -9.59
N LYS A 87 -6.61 0.57 -10.00
CA LYS A 87 -6.25 0.22 -11.37
C LYS A 87 -6.90 -1.10 -11.74
N LYS A 88 -7.52 -1.16 -12.93
CA LYS A 88 -8.16 -2.38 -13.46
C LYS A 88 -9.09 -3.08 -12.45
N ASN A 89 -9.97 -2.29 -11.80
CA ASN A 89 -10.95 -2.80 -10.82
C ASN A 89 -10.31 -3.48 -9.59
N GLN A 90 -9.13 -3.02 -9.21
CA GLN A 90 -8.42 -3.45 -8.01
C GLN A 90 -7.82 -2.24 -7.30
N LEU A 91 -7.84 -2.25 -5.97
CA LEU A 91 -7.05 -1.34 -5.16
C LEU A 91 -5.64 -1.91 -4.99
N TYR A 92 -4.64 -1.10 -5.28
CA TYR A 92 -3.25 -1.33 -4.92
C TYR A 92 -2.97 -0.53 -3.65
N LEU A 93 -2.69 -1.24 -2.56
CA LEU A 93 -2.46 -0.67 -1.25
C LEU A 93 -1.18 0.20 -1.27
N SER A 94 -1.24 1.36 -0.61
CA SER A 94 -0.08 2.21 -0.39
C SER A 94 0.80 1.66 0.74
N LEU A 95 2.01 2.21 0.89
CA LEU A 95 2.87 1.90 2.02
C LEU A 95 2.26 2.43 3.32
N GLU A 96 1.68 3.63 3.29
CA GLU A 96 1.04 4.31 4.42
C GLU A 96 -0.16 3.52 4.96
N ALA A 97 -0.97 2.95 4.06
CA ALA A 97 -2.07 2.09 4.46
C ALA A 97 -1.58 0.75 5.01
N ALA A 98 -0.54 0.16 4.41
CA ALA A 98 0.06 -1.05 4.94
C ALA A 98 0.64 -0.82 6.35
N ASP A 99 1.27 0.33 6.58
CA ASP A 99 1.83 0.74 7.88
C ASP A 99 0.72 0.88 8.93
N LEU A 100 -0.36 1.63 8.62
CA LEU A 100 -1.52 1.76 9.50
C LEU A 100 -2.10 0.38 9.89
N LEU A 101 -2.26 -0.51 8.91
CA LEU A 101 -2.82 -1.84 9.15
C LEU A 101 -1.86 -2.76 9.92
N HIS A 102 -0.55 -2.62 9.73
CA HIS A 102 0.48 -3.36 10.45
C HIS A 102 0.51 -2.96 11.93
N GLU A 103 0.61 -1.66 12.22
CA GLU A 103 0.65 -1.09 13.58
C GLU A 103 -0.61 -1.46 14.40
N ASN A 104 -1.76 -1.59 13.73
CA ASN A 104 -3.01 -2.02 14.36
C ASN A 104 -3.20 -3.55 14.40
N ASN A 105 -2.14 -4.33 14.18
CA ASN A 105 -2.15 -5.80 14.21
C ASN A 105 -3.13 -6.46 13.23
N VAL A 106 -3.56 -5.75 12.18
CA VAL A 106 -4.54 -6.24 11.19
C VAL A 106 -3.88 -7.18 10.18
N LEU A 107 -2.59 -6.95 9.91
CA LEU A 107 -1.78 -7.75 8.96
C LEU A 107 -0.88 -8.78 9.65
N ARG A 108 -1.11 -9.09 10.94
CA ARG A 108 -0.27 -10.02 11.70
C ARG A 108 -0.16 -11.42 11.08
N GLU A 109 -1.20 -11.85 10.38
CA GLU A 109 -1.27 -13.13 9.67
C GLU A 109 -0.84 -13.04 8.19
N SER A 110 -0.58 -11.84 7.69
CA SER A 110 -0.15 -11.62 6.32
C SER A 110 1.29 -12.09 6.10
N ASN A 111 1.63 -12.35 4.84
CA ASN A 111 2.97 -12.76 4.49
C ASN A 111 3.96 -11.61 4.64
N TYR A 112 5.05 -11.87 5.37
CA TYR A 112 6.13 -10.94 5.59
C TYR A 112 7.52 -11.57 5.37
N LEU A 113 8.49 -10.70 5.09
CA LEU A 113 9.92 -11.00 5.12
C LEU A 113 10.57 -10.16 6.20
N LEU A 114 11.29 -10.81 7.11
CA LEU A 114 12.18 -10.12 8.05
C LEU A 114 13.56 -10.02 7.41
N VAL A 115 14.12 -8.80 7.34
CA VAL A 115 15.42 -8.57 6.72
C VAL A 115 16.47 -8.14 7.74
N ASN A 116 17.74 -8.42 7.42
CA ASN A 116 18.88 -7.93 8.19
C ASN A 116 19.21 -6.48 7.85
N HIS A 117 20.06 -5.83 8.64
CA HIS A 117 20.48 -4.44 8.42
C HIS A 117 21.04 -4.14 7.01
N LYS A 118 21.75 -5.10 6.37
CA LYS A 118 22.23 -4.91 4.99
C LYS A 118 21.05 -4.84 4.01
N GLY A 119 20.08 -5.73 4.20
CA GLY A 119 18.84 -5.75 3.44
C GLY A 119 18.01 -4.50 3.63
N GLU A 120 17.79 -4.10 4.88
CA GLU A 120 17.09 -2.86 5.25
C GLU A 120 17.68 -1.65 4.51
N LYS A 121 18.99 -1.43 4.65
CA LYS A 121 19.68 -0.33 3.96
C LYS A 121 19.45 -0.40 2.44
N ALA A 122 19.66 -1.56 1.82
CA ALA A 122 19.51 -1.70 0.37
C ALA A 122 18.07 -1.40 -0.08
N ILE A 123 17.07 -1.86 0.66
CA ILE A 123 15.64 -1.71 0.35
C ILE A 123 15.21 -0.25 0.50
N LEU A 124 15.69 0.44 1.54
CA LEU A 124 15.49 1.88 1.73
C LEU A 124 16.24 2.76 0.71
N TYR A 125 17.02 2.17 -0.21
CA TYR A 125 17.53 2.82 -1.41
C TYR A 125 16.78 2.40 -2.69
N GLY A 126 15.67 1.67 -2.56
CA GLY A 126 14.84 1.21 -3.67
C GLY A 126 15.31 -0.08 -4.34
N ASN A 127 16.25 -0.81 -3.74
CA ASN A 127 16.68 -2.10 -4.29
C ASN A 127 15.65 -3.21 -4.02
N ASN A 128 15.67 -4.24 -4.87
CA ASN A 128 14.89 -5.45 -4.66
C ASN A 128 15.44 -6.30 -3.50
N ILE A 129 14.59 -7.18 -2.98
CA ILE A 129 14.93 -8.08 -1.89
C ILE A 129 15.59 -9.34 -2.47
N ILE A 130 16.83 -9.61 -2.07
CA ILE A 130 17.56 -10.84 -2.42
C ILE A 130 17.65 -11.79 -1.23
N LYS A 131 17.96 -13.06 -1.50
CA LYS A 131 18.00 -14.11 -0.46
C LYS A 131 18.91 -13.76 0.73
N SER A 132 20.09 -13.19 0.48
CA SER A 132 21.04 -12.83 1.53
C SER A 132 20.57 -11.68 2.44
N HIS A 133 19.49 -10.98 2.09
CA HIS A 133 18.87 -10.00 2.97
C HIS A 133 18.00 -10.63 4.05
N LEU A 134 17.58 -11.89 3.88
CA LEU A 134 16.53 -12.50 4.69
C LEU A 134 17.05 -13.05 6.01
N VAL A 135 16.33 -12.74 7.08
CA VAL A 135 16.47 -13.36 8.42
C VAL A 135 15.36 -14.39 8.62
N LYS A 136 14.13 -14.04 8.24
CA LYS A 136 12.94 -14.89 8.40
C LYS A 136 11.98 -14.70 7.23
N ILE A 137 11.28 -15.77 6.88
CA ILE A 137 10.28 -15.82 5.83
C ILE A 137 9.04 -16.50 6.42
N THR A 138 7.85 -16.18 5.94
CA THR A 138 6.67 -17.00 6.22
C THR A 138 6.79 -18.38 5.56
N LYS A 139 5.98 -19.33 6.04
CA LYS A 139 6.15 -20.76 5.72
C LYS A 139 6.07 -21.12 4.23
N SER A 140 5.37 -20.32 3.41
CA SER A 140 5.32 -20.55 1.95
C SER A 140 4.97 -19.26 1.22
N LEU A 141 5.89 -18.79 0.37
CA LEU A 141 5.65 -17.67 -0.54
C LEU A 141 5.05 -18.19 -1.85
N LYS A 142 4.04 -17.52 -2.38
CA LYS A 142 3.56 -17.74 -3.76
C LYS A 142 4.06 -16.63 -4.66
N LYS A 143 4.29 -16.94 -5.93
CA LYS A 143 4.65 -15.92 -6.92
C LYS A 143 3.52 -14.89 -7.04
N ASN A 144 3.89 -13.60 -7.13
CA ASN A 144 3.00 -12.44 -7.15
C ASN A 144 2.18 -12.23 -5.87
N GLU A 145 2.59 -12.84 -4.77
CA GLU A 145 1.99 -12.60 -3.46
C GLU A 145 2.46 -11.26 -2.88
N PHE A 146 1.54 -10.53 -2.26
CA PHE A 146 1.83 -9.28 -1.56
C PHE A 146 2.58 -9.57 -0.26
N LEU A 147 3.66 -8.84 -0.02
CA LEU A 147 4.54 -9.03 1.13
C LEU A 147 4.76 -7.73 1.88
N LEU A 148 4.71 -7.84 3.21
CA LEU A 148 5.28 -6.86 4.11
C LEU A 148 6.77 -7.12 4.26
N ILE A 149 7.58 -6.06 4.27
CA ILE A 149 9.02 -6.16 4.51
C ILE A 149 9.31 -5.47 5.84
N LEU A 150 9.77 -6.24 6.81
CA LEU A 150 10.04 -5.80 8.17
C LEU A 150 11.56 -5.77 8.42
N ASN A 151 12.04 -4.75 9.14
CA ASN A 151 13.39 -4.76 9.69
C ASN A 151 13.45 -5.63 10.96
N GLN A 152 14.62 -5.73 11.59
CA GLN A 152 14.83 -6.60 12.76
C GLN A 152 14.05 -6.14 14.01
N GLU A 153 13.57 -4.90 14.04
CA GLU A 153 12.71 -4.34 15.09
C GLU A 153 11.21 -4.55 14.78
N GLU A 154 10.89 -5.37 13.76
CA GLU A 154 9.54 -5.64 13.27
C GLU A 154 8.80 -4.41 12.70
N GLU A 155 9.52 -3.34 12.38
CA GLU A 155 8.97 -2.15 11.73
C GLU A 155 8.79 -2.40 10.23
N LEU A 156 7.64 -1.98 9.68
CA LEU A 156 7.40 -2.03 8.25
C LEU A 156 8.25 -0.98 7.52
N ILE A 157 9.17 -1.44 6.66
CA ILE A 157 10.05 -0.55 5.88
C ILE A 157 9.67 -0.50 4.39
N SER A 158 8.95 -1.51 3.90
CA SER A 158 8.59 -1.62 2.48
C SER A 158 7.43 -2.58 2.26
N ILE A 159 6.73 -2.40 1.15
CA ILE A 159 5.82 -3.38 0.55
C ILE A 159 6.42 -3.94 -0.74
N ALA A 160 6.19 -5.22 -1.00
CA ALA A 160 6.80 -5.94 -2.13
C ALA A 160 5.86 -6.98 -2.75
N LEU A 161 6.27 -7.50 -3.91
CA LEU A 161 5.68 -8.70 -4.51
C LEU A 161 6.71 -9.83 -4.57
N SER A 162 6.34 -11.01 -4.08
CA SER A 162 7.14 -12.22 -4.28
C SER A 162 7.33 -12.50 -5.77
N VAL A 163 8.54 -12.89 -6.17
CA VAL A 163 8.83 -13.35 -7.56
C VAL A 163 9.08 -14.85 -7.65
N ILE A 164 9.03 -15.55 -6.51
CA ILE A 164 9.34 -16.98 -6.38
C ILE A 164 8.16 -17.78 -5.79
N ASN A 165 8.22 -19.10 -5.94
CA ASN A 165 7.39 -20.05 -5.19
C ASN A 165 8.23 -20.69 -4.06
N GLY A 166 7.65 -20.83 -2.88
CA GLY A 166 8.33 -21.04 -1.60
C GLY A 166 9.10 -22.35 -1.46
N ASP A 167 8.77 -23.35 -2.27
CA ASP A 167 9.28 -24.74 -2.12
C ASP A 167 10.80 -24.89 -2.37
N SER A 168 11.46 -23.83 -2.82
CA SER A 168 12.88 -23.87 -3.25
C SER A 168 13.77 -22.79 -2.65
N ILE A 169 13.29 -21.97 -1.70
CA ILE A 169 14.07 -20.83 -1.18
C ILE A 169 15.41 -21.27 -0.61
N GLY A 170 15.45 -22.40 0.12
CA GLY A 170 16.67 -22.97 0.69
C GLY A 170 17.77 -23.22 -0.34
N ASN A 171 17.42 -23.53 -1.58
CA ASN A 171 18.35 -23.90 -2.65
C ASN A 171 18.78 -22.71 -3.54
N LEU A 172 18.15 -21.55 -3.39
CA LEU A 172 18.49 -20.37 -4.20
C LEU A 172 19.88 -19.80 -3.82
N GLY A 173 20.53 -19.15 -4.78
CA GLY A 173 21.79 -18.44 -4.50
C GLY A 173 21.56 -17.21 -3.61
N PRO A 174 22.59 -16.73 -2.89
CA PRO A 174 22.48 -15.58 -1.98
C PRO A 174 22.08 -14.26 -2.68
N LYS A 175 22.38 -14.13 -3.98
CA LYS A 175 22.04 -12.96 -4.80
C LYS A 175 20.71 -13.10 -5.56
N THR A 176 20.02 -14.22 -5.42
CA THR A 176 18.74 -14.44 -6.10
C THR A 176 17.69 -13.48 -5.56
N VAL A 177 16.98 -12.80 -6.45
CA VAL A 177 15.85 -11.92 -6.11
C VAL A 177 14.68 -12.77 -5.63
N ILE A 178 14.18 -12.45 -4.45
CA ILE A 178 13.07 -13.13 -3.77
C ILE A 178 11.79 -12.33 -3.91
N ALA A 179 11.89 -11.01 -3.80
CA ALA A 179 10.75 -10.13 -3.97
C ALA A 179 11.17 -8.82 -4.65
N LYS A 180 10.24 -8.28 -5.45
CA LYS A 180 10.37 -6.98 -6.10
C LYS A 180 9.75 -5.91 -5.23
N THR A 181 10.53 -4.89 -4.90
CA THR A 181 10.07 -3.74 -4.12
C THR A 181 8.98 -2.98 -4.90
N LEU A 182 7.85 -2.72 -4.26
CA LEU A 182 6.78 -1.88 -4.82
C LEU A 182 6.92 -0.43 -4.36
N ASN A 183 7.14 -0.25 -3.05
CA ASN A 183 7.41 1.03 -2.42
C ASN A 183 8.17 0.79 -1.10
N ASP A 184 8.93 1.78 -0.65
CA ASP A 184 9.77 1.76 0.54
C ASP A 184 9.78 3.12 1.25
N LYS A 185 9.98 3.13 2.57
CA LYS A 185 9.99 4.36 3.38
C LYS A 185 11.10 5.34 2.97
N GLY A 186 12.19 4.86 2.38
CA GLY A 186 13.25 5.73 1.87
C GLY A 186 12.81 6.60 0.69
N SER A 187 11.71 6.24 0.00
CA SER A 187 11.18 7.01 -1.13
C SER A 187 10.82 8.45 -0.75
N TYR A 188 10.38 8.69 0.50
CA TYR A 188 10.07 10.04 1.01
C TYR A 188 11.27 10.99 1.00
N LEU A 189 12.49 10.44 1.03
CA LEU A 189 13.74 11.21 1.00
C LEU A 189 14.37 11.28 -0.40
N ARG A 190 14.01 10.36 -1.30
CA ARG A 190 14.63 10.26 -2.64
C ARG A 190 13.84 10.97 -3.73
N VAL A 191 12.51 11.07 -3.57
CA VAL A 191 11.64 11.67 -4.56
C VAL A 191 11.31 13.09 -4.11
N GLU A 192 11.65 14.09 -4.93
CA GLU A 192 11.16 15.47 -4.72
C GLU A 192 9.62 15.44 -4.69
N GLN A 193 9.06 15.99 -3.61
CA GLN A 193 7.62 16.02 -3.36
C GLN A 193 6.96 17.23 -4.02
#